data_AF-A0A3C0ME46-F1
#
_entry.id   AF-A0A3C0ME46-F1
#
_cell.length_a   1.000
_cell.length_b   1.000
_cell.length_c   1.000
_cell.angle_alpha   90.00
_cell.angle_beta   90.00
_cell.angle_gamma   90.00
#
_symmetry.space_group_name_H-M   'P 1'
#
loop_
_entity.id
_entity.type
_entity.pdbx_description
1 polymer ?
#
loop_
_entity_poly.entity_id
_entity_poly.type
_entity_poly.pdbx_seq_one_letter_code
_entity_poly.pdbx_strand_id
1 'polypeptide(L)'
;GDMVGKVEAGIPEDDPRNPATIADNVGDNVGDCAGMAADLFETYVVTIGATMVLASIFFAGADRELMMLYPLAIAGSCILASIAGTFFVRLGASRNIMGALYKGFIASAVLGIAMVAAVTYYIIGFDKQFTVGTHGFNGLTLFLCGVAGLAVTGLIVWITEYYTGTGYRPVRSVAKASVTGHGTNVIQGLAVSMESTALPALVIVWGIIVTYTLAGLFGVAIATTTMLALAGMVVALDAFGPVTDNAGGIAEMSNLDKEVRKTTDALDAVGNTT
;
A
#
# COMPACT_ATOMS: atom_id res chain seq x y z
N GLY A 1 11.40 -1.09 -23.73
CA GLY A 1 12.00 -1.39 -25.06
C GLY A 1 13.10 -2.44 -25.00
N ASP A 2 13.00 -3.35 -24.03
CA ASP A 2 14.21 -3.87 -23.38
C ASP A 2 14.77 -5.11 -24.02
N MET A 3 13.89 -5.95 -24.58
CA MET A 3 14.33 -7.16 -25.28
C MET A 3 15.24 -6.79 -26.45
N VAL A 4 14.82 -5.84 -27.29
CA VAL A 4 15.61 -5.41 -28.45
C VAL A 4 16.86 -4.64 -28.00
N GLY A 5 16.75 -3.74 -27.02
CA GLY A 5 17.89 -2.96 -26.53
C GLY A 5 18.95 -3.81 -25.82
N LYS A 6 18.58 -4.43 -24.70
CA LYS A 6 19.50 -5.09 -23.78
C LYS A 6 19.92 -6.47 -24.27
N VAL A 7 19.00 -7.26 -24.84
CA VAL A 7 19.24 -8.67 -25.18
C VAL A 7 19.75 -8.83 -26.61
N GLU A 8 19.16 -8.14 -27.58
CA GLU A 8 19.52 -8.30 -29.00
C GLU A 8 20.65 -7.34 -29.43
N ALA A 9 20.52 -6.05 -29.12
CA ALA A 9 21.47 -5.02 -29.54
C ALA A 9 22.62 -4.78 -28.55
N GLY A 10 22.49 -5.25 -27.30
CA GLY A 10 23.50 -5.10 -26.24
C GLY A 10 23.76 -3.64 -25.84
N ILE A 11 22.78 -2.75 -26.04
CA ILE A 11 22.85 -1.35 -25.59
C ILE A 11 22.29 -1.23 -24.16
N PRO A 12 22.71 -0.21 -23.39
CA PRO A 12 22.16 0.06 -22.06
C PRO A 12 20.64 0.19 -22.02
N GLU A 13 20.07 -0.04 -20.84
CA GLU A 13 18.69 0.34 -20.51
C GLU A 13 18.51 1.85 -20.67
N ASP A 14 17.34 2.28 -21.14
CA ASP A 14 17.03 3.69 -21.42
C ASP A 14 17.97 4.43 -22.39
N ASP A 15 18.71 3.71 -23.22
CA ASP A 15 19.61 4.34 -24.18
C ASP A 15 18.82 5.20 -25.19
N PRO A 16 19.24 6.45 -25.48
CA PRO A 16 18.53 7.36 -26.38
C PRO A 16 18.48 6.87 -27.84
N ARG A 17 19.29 5.87 -28.20
CA ARG A 17 19.26 5.22 -29.52
C ARG A 17 18.10 4.24 -29.66
N ASN A 18 17.51 3.79 -28.56
CA ASN A 18 16.35 2.91 -28.59
C ASN A 18 15.07 3.75 -28.79
N PRO A 19 14.34 3.58 -29.91
CA PRO A 19 13.15 4.39 -30.18
C PRO A 19 11.99 4.10 -29.21
N ALA A 20 12.06 3.01 -28.44
CA ALA A 20 11.04 2.65 -27.46
C ALA A 20 11.21 3.38 -26.10
N THR A 21 12.36 3.99 -25.80
CA THR A 21 12.65 4.55 -24.47
C THR A 21 11.70 5.68 -24.07
N ILE A 22 11.30 6.53 -25.02
CA ILE A 22 10.31 7.58 -24.75
C ILE A 22 8.95 6.97 -24.42
N ALA A 23 8.58 5.86 -25.08
CA ALA A 23 7.32 5.18 -24.81
C ALA A 23 7.33 4.44 -23.47
N ASP A 24 8.47 3.89 -23.02
CA ASP A 24 8.65 3.36 -21.64
C ASP A 24 8.35 4.45 -20.62
N ASN A 25 9.14 5.53 -20.64
CA ASN A 25 9.07 6.59 -19.64
C ASN A 25 7.67 7.25 -19.61
N VAL A 26 7.04 7.43 -20.77
CA VAL A 26 5.63 7.88 -20.84
C VAL A 26 4.69 6.81 -20.27
N GLY A 27 4.96 5.53 -20.53
CA GLY A 27 4.25 4.37 -19.97
C GLY A 27 4.19 4.39 -18.44
N ASP A 28 5.30 4.63 -17.75
CA ASP A 28 5.35 4.66 -16.28
C ASP A 28 4.45 5.77 -15.71
N ASN A 29 4.36 6.91 -16.41
CA ASN A 29 3.47 8.01 -16.02
C ASN A 29 1.99 7.68 -16.28
N VAL A 30 1.68 7.01 -17.40
CA VAL A 30 0.30 6.73 -17.81
C VAL A 30 -0.27 5.51 -17.08
N GLY A 31 0.51 4.44 -16.95
CA GLY A 31 0.13 3.22 -16.26
C GLY A 31 0.36 3.34 -14.76
N ASP A 32 1.62 3.45 -14.37
CA ASP A 32 2.03 3.21 -12.98
C ASP A 32 1.75 4.41 -12.07
N CYS A 33 1.67 5.62 -12.61
CA CYS A 33 1.15 6.78 -11.88
C CYS A 33 -0.36 6.94 -12.04
N ALA A 34 -0.84 7.25 -13.25
CA ALA A 34 -2.23 7.66 -13.44
C ALA A 34 -3.23 6.50 -13.27
N GLY A 35 -2.90 5.31 -13.76
CA GLY A 35 -3.73 4.11 -13.62
C GLY A 35 -3.84 3.66 -12.16
N MET A 36 -2.70 3.55 -11.47
CA MET A 36 -2.65 3.20 -10.04
C MET A 36 -3.42 4.19 -9.16
N ALA A 37 -3.26 5.50 -9.39
CA ALA A 37 -3.99 6.51 -8.64
C ALA A 37 -5.52 6.40 -8.84
N ALA A 38 -5.97 6.06 -10.05
CA ALA A 38 -7.38 5.84 -10.34
C ALA A 38 -7.92 4.56 -9.67
N ASP A 39 -7.16 3.47 -9.68
CA ASP A 39 -7.52 2.19 -9.02
C ASP A 39 -7.67 2.37 -7.50
N LEU A 40 -6.71 3.04 -6.87
CA LEU A 40 -6.77 3.33 -5.43
C LEU A 40 -7.91 4.30 -5.10
N PHE A 41 -8.20 5.28 -5.95
CA PHE A 41 -9.35 6.16 -5.78
C PHE A 41 -10.68 5.39 -5.85
N GLU A 42 -10.84 4.49 -6.83
CA GLU A 42 -12.03 3.63 -6.94
C GLU A 42 -12.17 2.78 -5.67
N THR A 43 -11.12 2.06 -5.29
CA THR A 43 -11.10 1.20 -4.10
C THR A 43 -11.48 1.99 -2.83
N TYR A 44 -10.98 3.23 -2.69
CA TYR A 44 -11.29 4.12 -1.59
C TYR A 44 -12.78 4.53 -1.56
N VAL A 45 -13.31 5.02 -2.68
CA VAL A 45 -14.71 5.48 -2.77
C VAL A 45 -15.69 4.33 -2.63
N VAL A 46 -15.43 3.20 -3.30
CA VAL A 46 -16.29 2.01 -3.25
C VAL A 46 -16.33 1.41 -1.85
N THR A 47 -15.19 1.33 -1.15
CA THR A 47 -15.12 0.77 0.22
C THR A 47 -15.87 1.64 1.23
N ILE A 48 -15.66 2.96 1.19
CA ILE A 48 -16.38 3.90 2.07
C ILE A 48 -17.87 3.86 1.75
N GLY A 49 -18.24 3.91 0.47
CA GLY A 49 -19.62 3.83 0.01
C GLY A 49 -20.32 2.54 0.45
N ALA A 50 -19.66 1.38 0.32
CA ALA A 50 -20.18 0.10 0.78
C ALA A 50 -20.42 0.08 2.30
N THR A 51 -19.50 0.64 3.07
CA THR A 51 -19.64 0.76 4.53
C THR A 51 -20.80 1.67 4.92
N MET A 52 -21.00 2.78 4.19
CA MET A 52 -22.14 3.67 4.39
C MET A 52 -23.48 3.01 4.02
N VAL A 53 -23.51 2.24 2.93
CA VAL A 53 -24.70 1.47 2.55
C VAL A 53 -25.02 0.44 3.63
N LEU A 54 -24.01 -0.26 4.16
CA LEU A 54 -24.20 -1.21 5.25
C LEU A 54 -24.74 -0.52 6.52
N ALA A 55 -24.19 0.65 6.88
CA ALA A 55 -24.71 1.47 7.97
C ALA A 55 -26.19 1.85 7.74
N SER A 56 -26.57 2.19 6.51
CA SER A 56 -27.95 2.57 6.18
C SER A 56 -28.96 1.43 6.30
N ILE A 57 -28.51 0.18 6.20
CA ILE A 57 -29.34 -1.02 6.30
C ILE A 57 -29.46 -1.49 7.74
N PHE A 58 -28.37 -1.39 8.52
CA PHE A 58 -28.31 -1.95 9.88
C PHE A 58 -28.80 -1.01 10.98
N PHE A 59 -28.82 0.30 10.75
CA PHE A 59 -29.20 1.30 11.75
C PHE A 59 -30.36 2.17 11.28
N ALA A 60 -31.10 2.73 12.25
CA ALA A 60 -32.24 3.60 12.01
C ALA A 60 -32.18 4.88 12.86
N GLY A 61 -32.92 5.91 12.46
CA GLY A 61 -32.97 7.20 13.17
C GLY A 61 -31.60 7.89 13.23
N ALA A 62 -31.32 8.55 14.35
CA ALA A 62 -30.07 9.30 14.55
C ALA A 62 -28.81 8.42 14.48
N ASP A 63 -28.90 7.14 14.84
CA ASP A 63 -27.77 6.21 14.80
C ASP A 63 -27.35 5.87 13.35
N ARG A 64 -28.31 5.91 12.41
CA ARG A 64 -28.02 5.73 10.98
C ARG A 64 -27.11 6.84 10.46
N GLU A 65 -27.46 8.09 10.74
CA GLU A 65 -26.70 9.24 10.26
C GLU A 65 -25.28 9.23 10.84
N LEU A 66 -25.15 8.93 12.13
CA LEU A 66 -23.86 8.79 12.81
C LEU A 66 -23.00 7.67 12.19
N MET A 67 -23.57 6.49 11.95
CA MET A 67 -22.85 5.33 11.41
C MET A 67 -22.50 5.48 9.92
N MET A 68 -23.29 6.25 9.16
CA MET A 68 -22.94 6.64 7.79
C MET A 68 -21.84 7.69 7.74
N LEU A 69 -21.80 8.61 8.71
CA LEU A 69 -20.74 9.62 8.81
C LEU A 69 -19.41 9.03 9.29
N TYR A 70 -19.45 7.99 10.13
CA TYR A 70 -18.28 7.40 10.76
C TYR A 70 -17.15 6.99 9.78
N PRO A 71 -17.38 6.22 8.70
CA PRO A 71 -16.33 5.87 7.75
C PRO A 71 -15.74 7.10 7.03
N LEU A 72 -16.56 8.11 6.71
CA LEU A 72 -16.09 9.37 6.12
C LEU A 72 -15.20 10.15 7.09
N ALA A 73 -15.58 10.20 8.36
CA ALA A 73 -14.81 10.89 9.39
C ALA A 73 -13.47 10.20 9.65
N ILE A 74 -13.44 8.85 9.71
CA ILE A 74 -12.19 8.08 9.79
C ILE A 74 -11.29 8.48 8.62
N ALA A 75 -11.79 8.36 7.40
CA ALA A 75 -11.00 8.56 6.20
C ALA A 75 -10.48 10.01 6.10
N GLY A 76 -11.35 11.00 6.35
CA GLY A 76 -10.97 12.41 6.40
C GLY A 76 -9.95 12.75 7.49
N SER A 77 -10.07 12.15 8.68
CA SER A 77 -9.14 12.37 9.79
C SER A 77 -7.76 11.75 9.52
N CYS A 78 -7.72 10.57 8.89
CA CYS A 78 -6.49 9.84 8.63
C CYS A 78 -5.70 10.40 7.43
N ILE A 79 -6.33 11.21 6.57
CA ILE A 79 -5.59 12.05 5.61
C ILE A 79 -4.64 12.99 6.35
N LEU A 80 -5.08 13.62 7.44
CA LEU A 80 -4.22 14.51 8.24
C LEU A 80 -3.08 13.72 8.90
N ALA A 81 -3.34 12.50 9.37
CA ALA A 81 -2.30 11.60 9.88
C ALA A 81 -1.28 11.24 8.79
N SER A 82 -1.73 10.97 7.57
CA SER A 82 -0.87 10.65 6.42
C SER A 82 0.00 11.85 6.05
N ILE A 83 -0.56 13.06 5.96
CA ILE A 83 0.18 14.31 5.73
C ILE A 83 1.23 14.51 6.81
N ALA A 84 0.86 14.37 8.09
CA ALA A 84 1.79 14.50 9.21
C ALA A 84 2.92 13.44 9.14
N GLY A 85 2.60 12.21 8.75
CA GLY A 85 3.55 11.13 8.59
C GLY A 85 4.62 11.39 7.52
N THR A 86 4.30 12.14 6.46
CA THR A 86 5.28 12.47 5.40
C THR A 86 6.48 13.23 5.94
N PHE A 87 6.30 14.08 6.96
CA PHE A 87 7.41 14.84 7.57
C PHE A 87 8.43 13.95 8.31
N PHE A 88 8.07 12.70 8.61
CA PHE A 88 8.93 11.70 9.24
C PHE A 88 9.74 10.88 8.23
N VAL A 89 9.44 10.97 6.93
CA VAL A 89 10.24 10.34 5.86
C VAL A 89 11.55 11.10 5.71
N ARG A 90 12.56 10.67 6.47
CA ARG A 90 13.90 11.28 6.46
C ARG A 90 14.99 10.22 6.42
N LEU A 91 15.92 10.38 5.50
CA LEU A 91 17.13 9.57 5.41
C LEU A 91 17.98 9.77 6.67
N GLY A 92 18.29 8.67 7.34
CA GLY A 92 19.20 8.64 8.49
C GLY A 92 20.66 8.47 8.08
N ALA A 93 21.54 8.36 9.08
CA ALA A 93 22.97 8.13 8.87
C ALA A 93 23.28 6.83 8.09
N SER A 94 22.40 5.84 8.16
CA SER A 94 22.53 4.57 7.44
C SER A 94 22.18 4.64 5.95
N ARG A 95 21.67 5.79 5.45
CA ARG A 95 21.23 6.01 4.05
C ARG A 95 20.29 4.92 3.48
N ASN A 96 19.60 4.17 4.34
CA ASN A 96 18.63 3.17 3.93
C ASN A 96 17.31 3.88 3.54
N ILE A 97 17.00 3.87 2.25
CA ILE A 97 15.81 4.49 1.65
C ILE A 97 14.55 3.80 2.16
N MET A 98 14.46 2.47 2.09
CA MET A 98 13.29 1.71 2.56
C MET A 98 13.03 1.94 4.05
N GLY A 99 14.10 2.03 4.85
CA GLY A 99 13.99 2.37 6.26
C GLY A 99 13.44 3.78 6.54
N ALA A 100 13.66 4.74 5.62
CA ALA A 100 13.05 6.07 5.72
C ALA A 100 11.57 6.05 5.36
N LEU A 101 11.18 5.27 4.34
CA LEU A 101 9.79 5.06 3.94
C LEU A 101 8.99 4.38 5.05
N TYR A 102 9.54 3.33 5.68
CA TYR A 102 8.93 2.67 6.84
C TYR A 102 8.71 3.60 8.04
N LYS A 103 9.62 4.54 8.30
CA LYS A 103 9.42 5.53 9.37
C LYS A 103 8.21 6.40 9.10
N GLY A 104 8.03 6.86 7.86
CA GLY A 104 6.83 7.58 7.44
C GLY A 104 5.58 6.72 7.61
N PHE A 105 5.60 5.50 7.09
CA PHE A 105 4.46 4.57 7.19
C PHE A 105 4.06 4.28 8.65
N ILE A 106 5.03 3.95 9.51
CA ILE A 106 4.79 3.69 10.93
C ILE A 106 4.27 4.95 11.63
N ALA A 107 4.83 6.13 11.33
CA ALA A 107 4.33 7.39 11.88
C ALA A 107 2.87 7.64 11.46
N SER A 108 2.54 7.46 10.18
CA SER A 108 1.17 7.56 9.67
C SER A 108 0.23 6.55 10.33
N ALA A 109 0.68 5.30 10.54
CA ALA A 109 -0.11 4.26 11.18
C ALA A 109 -0.40 4.58 12.66
N VAL A 110 0.61 5.00 13.41
CA VAL A 110 0.45 5.38 14.83
C VAL A 110 -0.44 6.61 14.98
N LEU A 111 -0.22 7.64 14.16
CA LEU A 111 -1.09 8.82 14.12
C LEU A 111 -2.50 8.44 13.66
N GLY A 112 -2.63 7.52 12.71
CA GLY A 112 -3.89 6.97 12.23
C GLY A 112 -4.68 6.30 13.36
N ILE A 113 -4.04 5.47 14.18
CA ILE A 113 -4.69 4.87 15.37
C ILE A 113 -5.22 5.97 16.30
N ALA A 114 -4.43 7.02 16.55
CA ALA A 114 -4.86 8.14 17.39
C ALA A 114 -6.04 8.91 16.77
N MET A 115 -6.04 9.14 15.45
CA MET A 115 -7.13 9.80 14.74
C MET A 115 -8.40 8.95 14.73
N VAL A 116 -8.29 7.64 14.50
CA VAL A 116 -9.43 6.71 14.61
C VAL A 116 -9.99 6.75 16.04
N ALA A 117 -9.15 6.70 17.08
CA ALA A 117 -9.59 6.81 18.47
C ALA A 117 -10.36 8.12 18.74
N ALA A 118 -9.83 9.25 18.27
CA ALA A 118 -10.48 10.55 18.42
C ALA A 118 -11.84 10.58 17.70
N VAL A 119 -11.90 10.09 16.46
CA VAL A 119 -13.16 10.03 15.69
C VAL A 119 -14.18 9.13 16.39
N THR A 120 -13.77 7.94 16.86
CA THR A 120 -14.66 7.05 17.61
C THR A 120 -15.19 7.74 18.87
N TYR A 121 -14.33 8.43 19.62
CA TYR A 121 -14.73 9.12 20.84
C TYR A 121 -15.72 10.27 20.59
N TYR A 122 -15.46 11.12 19.60
CA TYR A 122 -16.29 12.30 19.34
C TYR A 122 -17.61 12.01 18.61
N ILE A 123 -17.65 11.00 17.73
CA ILE A 123 -18.85 10.68 16.94
C ILE A 123 -19.73 9.64 17.63
N ILE A 124 -19.13 8.57 18.14
CA ILE A 124 -19.85 7.41 18.67
C ILE A 124 -19.85 7.40 20.20
N GLY A 125 -18.70 7.70 20.80
CA GLY A 125 -18.41 7.45 22.20
C GLY A 125 -18.06 5.98 22.46
N PHE A 126 -17.09 5.71 23.35
CA PHE A 126 -16.60 4.34 23.59
C PHE A 126 -17.63 3.43 24.27
N ASP A 127 -18.49 4.00 25.12
CA ASP A 127 -19.43 3.25 25.95
C ASP A 127 -20.80 3.03 25.29
N LYS A 128 -21.07 3.69 24.16
CA LYS A 128 -22.36 3.59 23.48
C LYS A 128 -22.53 2.18 22.92
N GLN A 129 -23.59 1.50 23.37
CA GLN A 129 -23.92 0.13 22.97
C GLN A 129 -24.83 0.15 21.75
N PHE A 130 -24.50 -0.68 20.78
CA PHE A 130 -25.29 -0.96 19.59
C PHE A 130 -25.60 -2.44 19.54
N THR A 131 -26.74 -2.78 18.95
CA THR A 131 -27.11 -4.18 18.74
C THR A 131 -27.63 -4.31 17.32
N VAL A 132 -26.92 -5.11 16.52
CA VAL A 132 -27.31 -5.45 15.14
C VAL A 132 -27.52 -6.95 15.08
N GLY A 133 -28.77 -7.38 14.92
CA GLY A 133 -29.12 -8.80 14.95
C GLY A 133 -28.77 -9.45 16.30
N THR A 134 -27.91 -10.46 16.28
CA THR A 134 -27.43 -11.19 17.48
C THR A 134 -26.14 -10.61 18.07
N HIS A 135 -25.54 -9.59 17.45
CA HIS A 135 -24.27 -9.01 17.88
C HIS A 135 -24.50 -7.70 18.62
N GLY A 136 -24.19 -7.68 19.92
CA GLY A 136 -24.04 -6.47 20.71
C GLY A 136 -22.59 -6.01 20.68
N PHE A 137 -22.36 -4.74 20.33
CA PHE A 137 -21.01 -4.16 20.25
C PHE A 137 -21.05 -2.70 20.70
N ASN A 138 -19.90 -2.17 21.13
CA ASN A 138 -19.76 -0.79 21.59
C ASN A 138 -18.78 0.01 20.72
N GLY A 139 -18.68 1.33 20.97
CA GLY A 139 -17.70 2.17 20.28
C GLY A 139 -16.27 1.66 20.43
N LEU A 140 -15.90 1.12 21.59
CA LEU A 140 -14.57 0.54 21.80
C LEU A 140 -14.29 -0.66 20.88
N THR A 141 -15.24 -1.57 20.69
CA THR A 141 -15.09 -2.70 19.76
C THR A 141 -14.98 -2.22 18.31
N LEU A 142 -15.68 -1.16 17.91
CA LEU A 142 -15.50 -0.56 16.58
C LEU A 142 -14.13 0.08 16.41
N PHE A 143 -13.60 0.72 17.46
CA PHE A 143 -12.21 1.20 17.47
C PHE A 143 -11.21 0.05 17.33
N LEU A 144 -11.39 -1.05 18.07
CA LEU A 144 -10.55 -2.24 17.95
C LEU A 144 -10.62 -2.87 16.56
N CYS A 145 -11.80 -2.89 15.92
CA CYS A 145 -11.93 -3.30 14.52
C CYS A 145 -11.13 -2.38 13.58
N GLY A 146 -11.15 -1.07 13.84
CA GLY A 146 -10.36 -0.10 13.10
C GLY A 146 -8.84 -0.31 13.25
N VAL A 147 -8.39 -0.59 14.48
CA VAL A 147 -6.98 -0.94 14.74
C VAL A 147 -6.59 -2.24 14.06
N ALA A 148 -7.47 -3.24 14.06
CA ALA A 148 -7.24 -4.49 13.34
C ALA A 148 -7.09 -4.27 11.82
N GLY A 149 -7.90 -3.37 11.23
CA GLY A 149 -7.75 -2.97 9.83
C GLY A 149 -6.38 -2.34 9.54
N LEU A 150 -5.94 -1.37 10.35
CA LEU A 150 -4.61 -0.78 10.23
C LEU A 150 -3.48 -1.82 10.40
N ALA A 151 -3.64 -2.76 11.32
CA ALA A 151 -2.70 -3.85 11.54
C ALA A 151 -2.62 -4.79 10.33
N VAL A 152 -3.76 -5.13 9.71
CA VAL A 152 -3.82 -5.93 8.48
C VAL A 152 -3.06 -5.22 7.36
N THR A 153 -3.27 -3.92 7.14
CA THR A 153 -2.50 -3.16 6.13
C THR A 153 -1.01 -3.21 6.41
N GLY A 154 -0.58 -2.96 7.66
CA GLY A 154 0.83 -3.02 8.02
C GLY A 154 1.47 -4.40 7.82
N LEU A 155 0.74 -5.47 8.15
CA LEU A 155 1.19 -6.84 7.93
C LEU A 155 1.30 -7.18 6.45
N ILE A 156 0.33 -6.76 5.62
CA ILE A 156 0.39 -6.98 4.17
C ILE A 156 1.59 -6.26 3.58
N VAL A 157 1.81 -4.98 3.90
CA VAL A 157 2.97 -4.21 3.43
C VAL A 157 4.28 -4.90 3.81
N TRP A 158 4.41 -5.36 5.05
CA TRP A 158 5.60 -6.06 5.52
C TRP A 158 5.84 -7.41 4.82
N ILE A 159 4.77 -8.18 4.58
CA ILE A 159 4.86 -9.45 3.86
C ILE A 159 5.26 -9.19 2.39
N THR A 160 4.65 -8.19 1.74
CA THR A 160 4.98 -7.81 0.37
C THR A 160 6.45 -7.46 0.24
N GLU A 161 6.99 -6.60 1.11
CA GLU A 161 8.42 -6.24 1.11
C GLU A 161 9.33 -7.48 1.20
N TYR A 162 8.97 -8.48 2.02
CA TYR A 162 9.77 -9.70 2.13
C TYR A 162 9.83 -10.51 0.83
N TYR A 163 8.75 -10.50 0.03
CA TYR A 163 8.68 -11.23 -1.24
C TYR A 163 9.20 -10.43 -2.43
N THR A 164 9.21 -9.10 -2.38
CA THR A 164 9.62 -8.22 -3.49
C THR A 164 10.98 -7.55 -3.27
N GLY A 165 11.47 -7.47 -2.03
CA GLY A 165 12.75 -6.84 -1.70
C GLY A 165 13.97 -7.68 -2.08
N THR A 166 14.96 -7.05 -2.73
CA THR A 166 16.22 -7.67 -3.20
C THR A 166 17.11 -8.26 -2.08
N GLY A 167 16.88 -7.81 -0.84
CA GLY A 167 17.58 -8.28 0.35
C GLY A 167 17.17 -9.66 0.84
N TYR A 168 16.01 -10.17 0.41
CA TYR A 168 15.38 -11.34 1.02
C TYR A 168 15.53 -12.63 0.20
N ARG A 169 15.24 -13.77 0.85
CA ARG A 169 15.33 -15.11 0.24
C ARG A 169 14.55 -15.23 -1.09
N PRO A 170 13.28 -14.77 -1.19
CA PRO A 170 12.48 -15.01 -2.40
C PRO A 170 13.12 -14.42 -3.65
N VAL A 171 13.45 -13.13 -3.64
CA VAL A 171 14.09 -12.45 -4.79
C VAL A 171 15.48 -13.00 -5.09
N ARG A 172 16.30 -13.26 -4.05
CA ARG A 172 17.63 -13.87 -4.24
C ARG A 172 17.57 -15.26 -4.87
N SER A 173 16.52 -16.04 -4.57
CA SER A 173 16.33 -17.36 -5.16
C SER A 173 16.01 -17.27 -6.66
N VAL A 174 15.17 -16.31 -7.06
CA VAL A 174 14.84 -16.02 -8.46
C VAL A 174 16.08 -15.55 -9.21
N ALA A 175 16.81 -14.57 -8.67
CA ALA A 175 18.05 -14.08 -9.26
C ALA A 175 19.12 -15.19 -9.43
N LYS A 176 19.23 -16.11 -8.47
CA LYS A 176 20.14 -17.26 -8.57
C LYS A 176 19.70 -18.26 -9.65
N ALA A 177 18.40 -18.43 -9.85
CA ALA A 177 17.86 -19.31 -10.90
C ALA A 177 18.15 -18.77 -12.33
N SER A 178 18.47 -17.48 -12.47
CA SER A 178 18.94 -16.91 -13.75
C SER A 178 20.28 -17.47 -14.22
N VAL A 179 21.12 -18.01 -13.31
CA VAL A 179 22.42 -18.63 -13.68
C VAL A 179 22.23 -19.91 -14.50
N THR A 180 21.11 -20.62 -14.31
CA THR A 180 20.78 -21.86 -15.04
C THR A 180 19.93 -21.61 -16.29
N GLY A 181 19.60 -20.35 -16.59
CA GLY A 181 18.90 -19.92 -17.80
C GLY A 181 17.55 -19.24 -17.54
N HIS A 182 16.95 -18.70 -18.60
CA HIS A 182 15.70 -17.94 -18.53
C HIS A 182 14.50 -18.80 -18.07
N GLY A 183 14.44 -20.06 -18.51
CA GLY A 183 13.34 -20.96 -18.14
C GLY A 183 13.29 -21.24 -16.63
N THR A 184 14.44 -21.46 -16.00
CA THR A 184 14.52 -21.67 -14.54
C THR A 184 14.19 -20.40 -13.77
N ASN A 185 14.56 -19.23 -14.29
CA ASN A 185 14.16 -17.94 -13.72
C ASN A 185 12.63 -17.79 -13.69
N VAL A 186 11.95 -18.06 -14.82
CA VAL A 186 10.48 -17.97 -14.90
C VAL A 186 9.80 -18.99 -13.97
N ILE A 187 10.27 -20.24 -13.96
CA ILE A 187 9.70 -21.28 -13.08
C ILE A 187 9.85 -20.89 -11.60
N GLN A 188 11.04 -20.41 -11.21
CA GLN A 188 11.28 -19.99 -9.83
C GLN A 188 10.45 -18.76 -9.46
N GLY A 189 10.33 -17.78 -10.37
CA GLY A 189 9.48 -16.60 -10.19
C GLY A 189 8.01 -16.96 -9.97
N LEU A 190 7.47 -17.86 -10.79
CA LEU A 190 6.10 -18.36 -10.64
C LEU A 190 5.90 -19.15 -9.34
N ALA A 191 6.88 -19.96 -8.94
CA ALA A 191 6.80 -20.67 -7.67
C ALA A 191 6.74 -19.70 -6.47
N VAL A 192 7.57 -18.65 -6.49
CA VAL A 192 7.58 -17.60 -5.46
C VAL A 192 6.28 -16.78 -5.48
N SER A 193 5.72 -16.47 -6.65
CA SER A 193 4.45 -15.73 -6.72
C SER A 193 3.26 -16.54 -6.20
N MET A 194 3.25 -17.87 -6.41
CA MET A 194 2.24 -18.73 -5.79
C MET A 194 2.43 -18.82 -4.27
N GLU A 195 3.67 -18.88 -3.78
CA GLU A 195 4.00 -18.88 -2.34
C GLU A 195 3.57 -17.56 -1.66
N SER A 196 3.80 -16.41 -2.31
CA SER A 196 3.61 -15.10 -1.70
C SER A 196 2.15 -14.79 -1.37
N THR A 197 1.18 -15.42 -2.04
CA THR A 197 -0.25 -15.20 -1.78
C THR A 197 -0.75 -15.84 -0.48
N ALA A 198 -0.06 -16.84 0.05
CA ALA A 198 -0.55 -17.62 1.19
C ALA A 198 -0.58 -16.80 2.49
N LEU A 199 0.47 -16.04 2.78
CA LEU A 199 0.55 -15.25 4.02
C LEU A 199 -0.43 -14.07 4.03
N PRO A 200 -0.55 -13.23 2.97
CA PRO A 200 -1.56 -12.18 2.90
C PRO A 200 -2.99 -12.73 3.03
N ALA A 201 -3.29 -13.87 2.40
CA ALA A 201 -4.60 -14.51 2.53
C ALA A 201 -4.91 -14.91 3.99
N LEU A 202 -3.93 -15.48 4.71
CA LEU A 202 -4.09 -15.81 6.13
C LEU A 202 -4.28 -14.56 7.01
N VAL A 203 -3.58 -13.47 6.71
CA VAL A 203 -3.75 -12.19 7.43
C VAL A 203 -5.15 -11.63 7.21
N ILE A 204 -5.67 -11.68 5.98
CA ILE A 204 -7.05 -11.24 5.67
C ILE A 204 -8.07 -12.12 6.39
N VAL A 205 -7.92 -13.44 6.35
CA VAL A 205 -8.81 -14.38 7.08
C VAL A 205 -8.79 -14.09 8.58
N TRP A 206 -7.61 -13.86 9.16
CA TRP A 206 -7.48 -13.46 10.55
C TRP A 206 -8.21 -12.14 10.84
N GLY A 207 -8.01 -11.12 10.00
CA GLY A 207 -8.67 -9.82 10.13
C GLY A 207 -10.19 -9.93 10.09
N ILE A 208 -10.73 -10.73 9.16
CA ILE A 208 -12.17 -11.00 9.05
C ILE A 208 -12.69 -11.68 10.31
N ILE A 209 -12.05 -12.75 10.78
CA ILE A 209 -12.51 -13.49 11.98
C ILE A 209 -12.51 -12.58 13.21
N VAL A 210 -11.42 -11.85 13.45
CA VAL A 210 -11.30 -10.95 14.60
C VAL A 210 -12.38 -9.88 14.56
N THR A 211 -12.51 -9.17 13.45
CA THR A 211 -13.43 -8.03 13.35
C THR A 211 -14.90 -8.45 13.32
N TYR A 212 -15.20 -9.60 12.72
CA TYR A 212 -16.53 -10.20 12.73
C TYR A 212 -16.95 -10.65 14.14
N THR A 213 -16.04 -11.26 14.92
CA THR A 213 -16.37 -11.65 16.30
C THR A 213 -16.61 -10.45 17.21
N LEU A 214 -15.95 -9.31 16.95
CA LEU A 214 -16.09 -8.09 17.74
C LEU A 214 -17.36 -7.29 17.44
N ALA A 215 -17.69 -7.07 16.16
CA ALA A 215 -18.82 -6.20 15.77
C ALA A 215 -19.57 -6.69 14.52
N GLY A 216 -19.54 -8.00 14.25
CA GLY A 216 -20.22 -8.62 13.11
C GLY A 216 -19.75 -8.07 11.77
N LEU A 217 -20.65 -8.10 10.78
CA LEU A 217 -20.34 -7.63 9.43
C LEU A 217 -19.98 -6.13 9.39
N PHE A 218 -20.54 -5.33 10.31
CA PHE A 218 -20.19 -3.91 10.40
C PHE A 218 -18.75 -3.71 10.91
N GLY A 219 -18.30 -4.55 11.85
CA GLY A 219 -16.89 -4.58 12.27
C GLY A 219 -15.92 -4.83 11.13
N VAL A 220 -16.25 -5.79 10.25
CA VAL A 220 -15.46 -6.07 9.04
C VAL A 220 -15.43 -4.85 8.13
N ALA A 221 -16.57 -4.19 7.89
CA ALA A 221 -16.63 -3.00 7.04
C ALA A 221 -15.80 -1.82 7.58
N ILE A 222 -15.79 -1.61 8.90
CA ILE A 222 -14.93 -0.60 9.55
C ILE A 222 -13.45 -0.98 9.44
N ALA A 223 -13.11 -2.25 9.59
CA ALA A 223 -11.74 -2.73 9.38
C ALA A 223 -11.28 -2.48 7.93
N THR A 224 -12.12 -2.79 6.93
CA THR A 224 -11.80 -2.52 5.52
C THR A 224 -11.67 -1.01 5.25
N THR A 225 -12.54 -0.19 5.84
CA THR A 225 -12.43 1.28 5.73
C THR A 225 -11.10 1.78 6.28
N THR A 226 -10.69 1.26 7.44
CA THR A 226 -9.45 1.66 8.09
C THR A 226 -8.20 1.09 7.41
N MET A 227 -8.30 -0.04 6.70
CA MET A 227 -7.20 -0.53 5.86
C MET A 227 -6.77 0.52 4.82
N LEU A 228 -7.73 1.29 4.31
CA LEU A 228 -7.52 2.38 3.34
C LEU A 228 -7.33 3.76 4.01
N ALA A 229 -7.38 3.84 5.34
CA ALA A 229 -7.19 5.11 6.03
C ALA A 229 -5.77 5.68 5.87
N LEU A 230 -4.79 4.82 5.58
CA LEU A 230 -3.41 5.21 5.26
C LEU A 230 -3.17 5.38 3.76
N ALA A 231 -4.22 5.38 2.93
CA ALA A 231 -4.11 5.45 1.47
C ALA A 231 -3.24 6.62 1.01
N GLY A 232 -3.33 7.79 1.66
CA GLY A 232 -2.50 8.95 1.30
C GLY A 232 -0.99 8.69 1.43
N MET A 233 -0.56 7.94 2.47
CA MET A 233 0.84 7.53 2.60
C MET A 233 1.18 6.40 1.63
N VAL A 234 0.31 5.40 1.46
CA VAL A 234 0.54 4.27 0.55
C VAL A 234 0.69 4.76 -0.91
N VAL A 235 -0.21 5.60 -1.39
CA VAL A 235 -0.14 6.22 -2.74
C VAL A 235 1.16 7.01 -2.89
N ALA A 236 1.61 7.73 -1.86
CA ALA A 236 2.85 8.50 -1.92
C ALA A 236 4.10 7.60 -1.98
N LEU A 237 4.05 6.43 -1.34
CA LEU A 237 5.12 5.43 -1.43
C LEU A 237 5.13 4.74 -2.79
N ASP A 238 3.95 4.41 -3.33
CA ASP A 238 3.81 3.75 -4.63
C ASP A 238 4.23 4.69 -5.78
N ALA A 239 3.73 5.94 -5.77
CA ALA A 239 4.11 6.96 -6.76
C ALA A 239 5.59 7.39 -6.70
N PHE A 240 6.33 7.01 -5.65
CA PHE A 240 7.77 7.24 -5.59
C PHE A 240 8.52 6.41 -6.65
N GLY A 241 8.08 5.18 -6.92
CA GLY A 241 8.75 4.28 -7.87
C GLY A 241 8.81 4.83 -9.29
N PRO A 242 7.67 5.09 -9.95
CA PRO A 242 7.65 5.59 -11.33
C PRO A 242 8.37 6.94 -11.51
N VAL A 243 8.37 7.79 -10.47
CA VAL A 243 9.12 9.05 -10.48
C VAL A 243 10.63 8.79 -10.48
N THR A 244 11.09 7.81 -9.70
CA THR A 244 12.51 7.44 -9.64
C THR A 244 12.99 6.69 -10.86
N ASP A 245 12.13 5.89 -11.48
CA ASP A 245 12.39 5.21 -12.75
C ASP A 245 12.61 6.22 -13.88
N ASN A 246 11.64 7.15 -14.07
CA ASN A 246 11.77 8.25 -15.02
C ASN A 246 13.02 9.11 -14.79
N ALA A 247 13.40 9.32 -13.52
CA ALA A 247 14.64 10.04 -13.20
C ALA A 247 15.88 9.28 -13.68
N GLY A 248 15.89 7.96 -13.58
CA GLY A 248 16.91 7.08 -14.15
C GLY A 248 16.94 7.15 -15.68
N GLY A 249 15.79 7.05 -16.33
CA GLY A 249 15.67 7.13 -17.79
C GLY A 249 16.15 8.47 -18.33
N ILE A 250 15.76 9.59 -17.71
CA ILE A 250 16.24 10.94 -18.07
C ILE A 250 17.75 11.07 -17.88
N ALA A 251 18.31 10.48 -16.81
CA ALA A 251 19.74 10.54 -16.54
C ALA A 251 20.56 9.81 -17.62
N GLU A 252 20.10 8.65 -18.07
CA GLU A 252 20.75 7.90 -19.14
C GLU A 252 20.60 8.60 -20.50
N MET A 253 19.38 9.04 -20.85
CA MET A 253 19.12 9.77 -22.11
C MET A 253 19.91 11.08 -22.23
N SER A 254 20.19 11.73 -21.10
CA SER A 254 20.99 12.96 -21.03
C SER A 254 22.50 12.72 -20.92
N ASN A 255 22.93 11.45 -20.89
CA ASN A 255 24.32 11.03 -20.75
C ASN A 255 25.01 11.67 -19.52
N LEU A 256 24.31 11.68 -18.38
CA LEU A 256 24.84 12.17 -17.11
C LEU A 256 25.89 11.20 -16.52
N ASP A 257 26.59 11.65 -15.48
CA ASP A 257 27.61 10.84 -14.81
C ASP A 257 27.02 9.53 -14.23
N LYS A 258 27.81 8.46 -14.29
CA LYS A 258 27.41 7.12 -13.80
C LYS A 258 27.01 7.08 -12.33
N GLU A 259 27.52 8.00 -11.51
CA GLU A 259 27.11 8.12 -10.10
C GLU A 259 25.65 8.58 -9.95
N VAL A 260 25.12 9.35 -10.91
CA VAL A 260 23.70 9.74 -10.95
C VAL A 260 22.86 8.50 -11.23
N ARG A 261 23.20 7.71 -12.26
CA ARG A 261 22.47 6.47 -12.60
C ARG A 261 22.50 5.46 -11.46
N LYS A 262 23.66 5.27 -10.81
CA LYS A 262 23.77 4.39 -9.65
C LYS A 262 22.88 4.83 -8.47
N THR A 263 22.68 6.13 -8.32
CA THR A 263 21.78 6.66 -7.28
C THR A 263 20.33 6.45 -7.65
N THR A 264 19.94 6.70 -8.91
CA THR A 264 18.56 6.47 -9.39
C THR A 264 18.21 4.99 -9.40
N ASP A 265 19.10 4.09 -9.83
CA ASP A 265 18.88 2.63 -9.78
C ASP A 265 18.62 2.14 -8.35
N ALA A 266 19.31 2.73 -7.36
CA ALA A 266 19.09 2.39 -5.95
C ALA A 266 17.75 2.91 -5.42
N LEU A 267 17.23 4.01 -5.97
CA LEU A 267 15.92 4.56 -5.62
C LEU A 267 14.81 3.76 -6.31
N ASP A 268 14.97 3.45 -7.59
CA ASP A 268 14.06 2.65 -8.40
C ASP A 268 13.92 1.21 -7.85
N ALA A 269 15.02 0.57 -7.47
CA ALA A 269 14.95 -0.75 -6.83
C ALA A 269 14.11 -0.76 -5.53
N VAL A 270 14.03 0.38 -4.84
CA VAL A 270 13.16 0.54 -3.67
C VAL A 270 11.72 0.84 -4.10
N GLY A 271 11.53 1.65 -5.15
CA GLY A 271 10.24 1.91 -5.80
C GLY A 271 9.53 0.64 -6.28
N ASN A 272 10.28 -0.33 -6.80
CA ASN A 272 9.75 -1.64 -7.21
C ASN A 272 9.23 -2.50 -6.05
N THR A 273 9.57 -2.14 -4.80
CA THR A 273 9.16 -2.86 -3.59
C THR A 273 7.96 -2.19 -2.89
N THR A 274 7.85 -0.86 -3.01
CA THR A 274 6.84 -0.02 -2.36
C THR A 274 5.47 -0.19 -2.97
#